data_AF-A0A968C2Y7-F1
#
_entry.id   AF-A0A968C2Y7-F1
#
_cell.length_a   1.000
_cell.length_b   1.000
_cell.length_c   1.000
_cell.angle_alpha   90.00
_cell.angle_beta   90.00
_cell.angle_gamma   90.00
#
_symmetry.space_group_name_H-M   'P 1'
#
loop_
_entity.id
_entity.type
_entity.pdbx_description
1 polymer ?
#
loop_
_entity_poly.entity_id
_entity_poly.type
_entity_poly.pdbx_seq_one_letter_code
_entity_poly.pdbx_strand_id
1 'polypeptide(L)' 'MIAKLVARGNTRGEAILRMRRALESFVIEGIRTNLKLQQKIVTEEDFVRGRISTDFMERFLTPA' A
#
# COMPACT_ATOMS: atom_id res chain seq x y z
N MET A 1 4.74 -5.37 15.16
CA MET A 1 4.60 -5.83 13.75
C MET A 1 3.82 -7.13 13.78
N ILE A 2 2.71 -7.25 13.03
CA ILE A 2 1.81 -8.42 13.07
C ILE A 2 2.18 -9.43 11.98
N ALA A 3 2.29 -8.97 10.72
CA ALA A 3 2.61 -9.80 9.57
C ALA A 3 3.31 -8.98 8.47
N LYS A 4 3.88 -9.67 7.48
CA LYS A 4 4.41 -9.10 6.23
C LYS A 4 3.62 -9.67 5.06
N LEU A 5 2.96 -8.81 4.30
CA LEU A 5 2.26 -9.19 3.07
C LEU A 5 3.16 -8.88 1.87
N VAL A 6 3.43 -9.88 1.04
CA VAL A 6 4.32 -9.76 -0.12
C VAL A 6 3.56 -10.20 -1.36
N ALA A 7 3.50 -9.35 -2.39
CA ALA A 7 2.92 -9.67 -3.68
C ALA A 7 4.02 -9.69 -4.76
N ARG A 8 3.95 -10.68 -5.65
CA ARG A 8 4.84 -10.83 -6.80
C ARG A 8 4.00 -10.85 -8.08
N GLY A 9 4.48 -10.18 -9.11
CA GLY A 9 3.96 -10.22 -10.49
C GLY A 9 5.12 -10.12 -11.47
N ASN A 10 4.86 -10.40 -12.75
CA ASN A 10 5.83 -10.26 -13.83
C ASN A 10 6.11 -8.79 -14.16
N THR A 11 5.16 -7.91 -13.83
CA THR A 11 5.32 -6.45 -13.91
C THR A 11 4.98 -5.79 -12.58
N ARG A 12 5.46 -4.56 -12.39
CA ARG A 12 5.12 -3.75 -11.21
C ARG A 12 3.60 -3.52 -11.09
N GLY A 13 2.94 -3.26 -12.22
CA GLY A 13 1.47 -3.10 -12.26
C GLY A 13 0.75 -4.37 -11.80
N GLU A 14 1.21 -5.54 -12.23
CA GLU A 14 0.65 -6.82 -11.78
C GLU A 14 0.87 -7.06 -10.29
N ALA A 15 2.07 -6.79 -9.78
CA ALA A 15 2.38 -6.90 -8.35
C ALA A 15 1.49 -5.97 -7.50
N ILE A 16 1.26 -4.73 -7.96
CA ILE A 16 0.36 -3.77 -7.31
C ILE A 16 -1.09 -4.26 -7.35
N LEU A 17 -1.57 -4.76 -8.49
CA LEU A 17 -2.93 -5.27 -8.60
C LEU A 17 -3.16 -6.45 -7.63
N ARG A 18 -2.19 -7.37 -7.52
CA ARG A 18 -2.24 -8.48 -6.56
C ARG A 18 -2.19 -7.97 -5.12
N MET A 19 -1.34 -6.98 -4.82
CA MET A 19 -1.25 -6.35 -3.49
C MET A 19 -2.57 -5.69 -3.09
N ARG A 20 -3.22 -4.95 -4.01
CA ARG A 20 -4.52 -4.31 -3.78
C ARG A 20 -5.58 -5.34 -3.39
N ARG A 21 -5.74 -6.40 -4.19
CA ARG A 21 -6.67 -7.49 -3.89
C ARG A 21 -6.37 -8.16 -2.55
N ALA A 22 -5.10 -8.43 -2.28
CA ALA A 22 -4.69 -9.05 -1.03
C ALA A 22 -5.05 -8.18 0.18
N LEU A 23 -4.77 -6.87 0.12
CA LEU A 23 -5.12 -5.90 1.16
C LEU A 23 -6.64 -5.68 1.32
N GLU A 24 -7.43 -5.80 0.25
CA GLU A 24 -8.90 -5.74 0.31
C GLU A 24 -9.49 -6.96 1.06
N SER A 25 -8.88 -8.13 0.87
CA SER A 25 -9.27 -9.37 1.57
C SER A 25 -8.61 -9.58 2.93
N PHE A 26 -7.70 -8.69 3.37
CA PHE A 26 -6.90 -8.89 4.57
C PHE A 26 -7.69 -8.51 5.82
N VAL A 27 -8.25 -9.52 6.50
CA VAL A 27 -9.06 -9.32 7.71
C VAL A 27 -8.21 -9.47 8.97
N ILE A 28 -8.22 -8.44 9.81
CA ILE A 28 -7.68 -8.47 11.19
C ILE A 28 -8.75 -7.91 12.12
N GLU A 29 -9.06 -8.67 13.17
CA GLU A 29 -10.05 -8.28 14.18
C GLU A 29 -9.39 -8.05 15.55
N GLY A 30 -10.07 -7.31 16.43
CA GLY A 30 -9.67 -7.12 17.83
C GLY A 30 -8.60 -6.05 18.09
N ILE A 31 -7.92 -5.54 17.06
CA ILE A 31 -6.86 -4.52 17.22
C ILE A 31 -6.92 -3.46 16.11
N ARG A 32 -6.42 -2.26 16.41
CA ARG A 32 -6.19 -1.23 15.40
C ARG A 32 -4.97 -1.59 14.54
N THR A 33 -5.09 -1.38 13.23
CA THR A 33 -4.02 -1.72 12.28
C THR A 33 -3.74 -0.56 11.32
N ASN A 34 -2.61 -0.62 10.63
CA ASN A 34 -2.23 0.30 9.57
C ASN A 34 -2.75 -0.12 8.18
N LEU A 35 -3.73 -1.05 8.12
CA LEU A 35 -4.22 -1.63 6.86
C LEU A 35 -4.79 -0.55 5.91
N LYS A 36 -5.59 0.38 6.45
CA LYS A 36 -6.16 1.49 5.66
C LYS A 36 -5.09 2.40 5.05
N LEU A 37 -3.99 2.64 5.77
CA LEU A 37 -2.88 3.43 5.26
C LEU A 37 -2.21 2.72 4.08
N GLN A 38 -1.92 1.42 4.24
CA GLN A 38 -1.31 0.60 3.18
C GLN A 38 -2.20 0.54 1.93
N GLN A 39 -3.52 0.37 2.10
CA GLN A 39 -4.49 0.41 1.00
C GLN A 39 -4.42 1.72 0.21
N LYS A 40 -4.37 2.87 0.90
CA LYS A 40 -4.26 4.17 0.23
C LYS A 40 -2.94 4.32 -0.53
N ILE A 41 -1.81 3.92 0.07
CA ILE A 41 -0.48 4.02 -0.55
C ILE A 41 -0.44 3.23 -1.87
N VAL A 42 -0.94 1.99 -1.90
CA VAL A 42 -0.88 1.15 -3.11
C VAL A 42 -1.80 1.61 -4.24
N THR A 43 -2.73 2.53 -3.95
CA THR A 43 -3.63 3.14 -4.93
C THR A 43 -3.21 4.56 -5.34
N GLU A 44 -2.23 5.14 -4.68
CA GLU A 44 -1.76 6.50 -4.95
C GLU A 44 -0.98 6.55 -6.27
N GLU A 45 -1.17 7.61 -7.06
CA GLU A 45 -0.69 7.70 -8.44
C GLU A 45 0.84 7.74 -8.53
N ASP A 46 1.52 8.51 -7.67
CA ASP A 46 2.98 8.56 -7.59
C ASP A 46 3.58 7.24 -7.15
N PHE A 47 2.94 6.54 -6.20
CA PHE A 47 3.30 5.19 -5.83
C PHE A 47 3.10 4.24 -7.01
N VAL A 48 1.99 4.30 -7.76
CA VAL A 48 1.73 3.44 -8.92
C VAL A 48 2.69 3.73 -10.08
N ARG A 49 3.09 4.99 -10.27
CA ARG A 49 4.09 5.40 -11.29
C ARG A 49 5.53 5.24 -10.85
N GLY A 50 5.78 4.97 -9.57
CA GLY A 50 7.13 4.87 -9.01
C GLY A 50 7.83 6.22 -8.81
N ARG A 51 7.08 7.33 -8.80
CA ARG A 51 7.58 8.69 -8.53
C ARG A 51 7.69 8.94 -7.02
N ILE A 52 8.49 8.15 -6.34
CA ILE A 52 8.63 8.18 -4.88
C ILE A 52 10.06 8.52 -4.44
N SER A 53 10.17 9.10 -3.25
CA SER A 53 11.42 9.50 -2.61
C SER A 53 11.31 9.27 -1.09
N THR A 54 12.37 9.52 -0.32
CA THR A 54 12.39 9.24 1.13
C THR A 54 11.41 10.10 1.93
N ASP A 55 11.05 11.27 1.42
CA ASP A 55 10.07 12.21 1.97
C ASP A 55 8.64 12.00 1.41
N PHE A 56 8.41 10.93 0.64
CA PHE A 56 7.09 10.61 0.07
C PHE A 56 5.97 10.60 1.13
N MET A 57 6.23 10.00 2.29
CA MET A 57 5.23 9.88 3.35
C MET A 57 4.83 11.24 3.95
N GLU A 58 5.76 12.19 4.03
CA GLU A 58 5.50 13.54 4.53
C GLU A 58 4.56 14.29 3.57
N ARG A 59 4.86 14.22 2.27
CA ARG A 59 4.00 14.80 1.22
C ARG A 59 2.63 14.12 1.15
N PHE A 60 2.60 12.80 1.30
CA PHE A 60 1.36 12.01 1.19
C PHE A 60 0.40 12.23 2.36
N LEU A 61 0.92 12.52 3.55
CA LEU A 61 0.11 12.72 4.76
C LEU A 61 -0.27 14.19 5.01
N THR A 62 0.40 15.13 4.36
CA THR A 62 0.10 16.57 4.47
C THR A 62 -1.14 16.91 3.63
N PRO A 63 -2.23 17.42 4.23
CA PRO A 63 -3.34 17.99 3.46
C PRO A 63 -2.87 19.23 2.70
N ALA A 64 -3.36 19.42 1.47
CA ALA A 64 -3.21 20.68 0.75
C ALA A 64 -3.94 21.83 1.47
#